data_AF-A0AAU8J485-F1
#
_entry.id   AF-A0AAU8J485-F1
#
_cell.length_a   1.000
_cell.length_b   1.000
_cell.length_c   1.000
_cell.angle_alpha   90.00
_cell.angle_beta   90.00
_cell.angle_gamma   90.00
#
_symmetry.space_group_name_H-M   'P 1'
#
loop_
_entity.id
_entity.type
_entity.pdbx_description
1 polymer ?
#
loop_
_entity_poly.entity_id
_entity_poly.type
_entity_poly.pdbx_seq_one_letter_code
_entity_poly.pdbx_strand_id
1 'polypeptide(L)'
;MRTRPRLRQSVLRDQVRSVRLTRDELDLVRQAADSVGLKTAGFLADAAVAVAQVQGGPKTWLLDQRGRVEELMVASAQLARAGNNLNQVARVLNSGGHAEHADEAVARVLRAAARIETAAIELARR
;
A
#
# COMPACT_ATOMS: atom_id res chain seq x y z
N MET A 1 -23.40 -12.02 -25.86
CA MET A 1 -22.46 -11.77 -24.74
C MET A 1 -23.23 -12.07 -23.45
N ARG A 2 -22.90 -13.17 -22.72
CA ARG A 2 -23.63 -13.60 -21.51
C ARG A 2 -23.23 -12.73 -20.32
N THR A 3 -24.14 -11.89 -19.86
CA THR A 3 -24.00 -11.16 -18.59
C THR A 3 -23.98 -12.18 -17.44
N ARG A 4 -22.89 -12.24 -16.67
CA ARG A 4 -22.84 -13.05 -15.45
C ARG A 4 -23.96 -12.59 -14.51
N PRO A 5 -24.83 -13.47 -14.00
CA PRO A 5 -25.82 -13.08 -12.99
C PRO A 5 -25.09 -12.54 -11.77
N ARG A 6 -25.47 -11.36 -11.29
CA ARG A 6 -25.07 -10.92 -9.95
C ARG A 6 -25.53 -12.00 -8.97
N LEU A 7 -24.63 -12.56 -8.17
CA LEU A 7 -25.04 -13.40 -7.04
C LEU A 7 -25.90 -12.49 -6.14
N ARG A 8 -27.22 -12.57 -6.26
CA ARG A 8 -28.11 -12.00 -5.25
C ARG A 8 -27.80 -12.77 -3.98
N GLN A 9 -27.21 -12.10 -3.00
CA GLN A 9 -27.25 -12.57 -1.61
C GLN A 9 -28.73 -12.91 -1.32
N SER A 10 -29.02 -14.18 -1.05
CA SER A 10 -30.38 -14.69 -0.88
C SER A 10 -31.06 -14.14 0.37
N VAL A 11 -30.27 -13.56 1.28
CA VAL A 11 -30.71 -12.96 2.53
C VAL A 11 -30.66 -11.44 2.40
N LEU A 12 -31.80 -10.78 2.59
CA LEU A 12 -31.89 -9.33 2.66
C LEU A 12 -31.15 -8.82 3.90
N ARG A 13 -30.41 -7.70 3.78
CA ARG A 13 -29.90 -6.97 4.96
C ARG A 13 -31.06 -6.23 5.62
N ASP A 14 -31.62 -6.80 6.67
CA ASP A 14 -32.77 -6.24 7.42
C ASP A 14 -32.37 -5.40 8.64
N GLN A 15 -31.11 -5.53 9.10
CA GLN A 15 -30.56 -4.73 10.20
C GLN A 15 -30.05 -3.37 9.70
N VAL A 16 -30.70 -2.29 10.13
CA VAL A 16 -30.33 -0.91 9.76
C VAL A 16 -29.52 -0.25 10.88
N ARG A 17 -28.42 0.43 10.52
CA ARG A 17 -27.60 1.25 11.42
C ARG A 17 -27.29 2.59 10.76
N SER A 18 -27.32 3.67 11.53
CA SER A 18 -26.91 5.00 11.07
C SER A 18 -25.41 5.21 11.32
N VAL A 19 -24.75 5.92 10.40
CA VAL A 19 -23.35 6.35 10.53
C VAL A 19 -23.29 7.87 10.53
N ARG A 20 -22.32 8.42 11.26
CA ARG A 20 -22.00 9.85 11.23
C ARG A 20 -20.67 10.02 10.50
N LEU A 21 -20.66 10.94 9.55
CA LEU A 21 -19.48 11.31 8.75
C LEU A 21 -19.42 12.83 8.69
N THR A 22 -18.21 13.37 8.72
CA THR A 22 -17.94 14.72 8.27
C THR A 22 -18.21 14.83 6.76
N ARG A 23 -18.22 16.06 6.24
CA ARG A 23 -18.43 16.30 4.81
C ARG A 23 -17.35 15.65 3.95
N ASP A 24 -16.09 15.82 4.33
CA ASP A 24 -14.94 15.29 3.59
C ASP A 24 -14.93 13.76 3.59
N GLU A 25 -15.23 13.13 4.73
CA GLU A 25 -15.37 11.67 4.81
C GLU A 25 -16.51 11.16 3.92
N LEU A 26 -17.65 11.85 3.89
CA LEU A 26 -18.77 11.47 3.04
C LEU A 26 -18.42 11.59 1.55
N ASP A 27 -17.71 12.65 1.16
CA ASP A 27 -17.32 12.87 -0.24
C ASP A 27 -16.26 11.84 -0.69
N LEU A 28 -15.30 11.50 0.16
CA LEU A 28 -14.35 10.39 -0.06
C LEU A 28 -15.08 9.07 -0.30
N VAL A 29 -15.99 8.70 0.60
CA VAL A 29 -16.75 7.43 0.51
C VAL A 29 -17.64 7.41 -0.73
N ARG A 30 -18.23 8.55 -1.13
CA ARG A 30 -19.02 8.66 -2.35
C ARG A 30 -18.18 8.38 -3.59
N GLN A 31 -17.03 9.03 -3.71
CA GLN A 31 -16.11 8.82 -4.84
C GLN A 31 -15.68 7.35 -4.94
N ALA A 32 -15.34 6.74 -3.80
CA ALA A 32 -14.98 5.32 -3.76
C ALA A 32 -16.15 4.43 -4.19
N ALA A 33 -17.37 4.67 -3.68
CA ALA A 33 -18.56 3.92 -4.04
C ALA A 33 -18.89 4.02 -5.54
N ASP A 34 -18.78 5.23 -6.12
CA ASP A 34 -19.01 5.48 -7.53
C ASP A 34 -17.99 4.74 -8.41
N SER A 35 -16.73 4.69 -7.99
CA SER A 35 -15.66 4.00 -8.73
C SER A 35 -15.91 2.49 -8.89
N VAL A 36 -16.67 1.89 -7.97
CA VAL A 36 -17.03 0.46 -8.00
C VAL A 36 -18.50 0.22 -8.36
N GLY A 37 -19.23 1.26 -8.77
CA GLY A 37 -20.63 1.17 -9.19
C GLY A 37 -21.60 0.77 -8.07
N LEU A 38 -21.30 1.13 -6.82
CA LEU A 38 -22.14 0.89 -5.65
C LEU A 38 -22.79 2.17 -5.16
N LYS A 39 -23.95 2.04 -4.51
CA LYS A 39 -24.50 3.14 -3.70
C LYS A 39 -23.66 3.29 -2.44
N THR A 40 -23.50 4.53 -1.97
CA THR A 40 -22.70 4.86 -0.78
C THR A 40 -23.01 3.97 0.42
N ALA A 41 -24.29 3.74 0.73
CA ALA A 41 -24.69 2.87 1.84
C ALA A 41 -24.30 1.39 1.64
N GLY A 42 -24.39 0.89 0.40
CA GLY A 42 -23.96 -0.46 0.06
C GLY A 42 -22.45 -0.62 0.20
N PHE A 43 -21.69 0.36 -0.32
CA PHE A 43 -20.23 0.39 -0.18
C PHE A 43 -19.79 0.44 1.30
N LEU A 44 -20.39 1.31 2.12
CA LEU A 44 -20.10 1.39 3.55
C LEU A 44 -20.32 0.05 4.26
N ALA A 45 -21.45 -0.60 3.99
CA ALA A 45 -21.77 -1.88 4.60
C ALA A 45 -20.84 -3.00 4.13
N ASP A 46 -20.51 -3.05 2.83
CA ASP A 46 -19.60 -4.04 2.28
C ASP A 46 -18.17 -3.86 2.82
N ALA A 47 -17.68 -2.63 2.89
CA ALA A 47 -16.37 -2.32 3.44
C ALA A 47 -16.28 -2.71 4.93
N ALA A 48 -17.29 -2.36 5.74
CA ALA A 48 -17.32 -2.71 7.15
C ALA A 48 -17.34 -4.24 7.36
N VAL A 49 -18.14 -4.96 6.59
CA VAL A 49 -18.21 -6.43 6.66
C VAL A 49 -16.90 -7.07 6.20
N ALA A 50 -16.31 -6.59 5.09
CA ALA A 50 -15.04 -7.10 4.58
C ALA A 50 -13.91 -6.93 5.61
N VAL A 51 -13.81 -5.75 6.24
CA VAL A 51 -12.82 -5.50 7.31
C VAL A 51 -13.08 -6.38 8.53
N ALA A 52 -14.34 -6.61 8.90
CA ALA A 52 -14.69 -7.51 10.00
C ALA A 52 -14.40 -9.00 9.69
N GLN A 53 -14.44 -9.40 8.42
CA GLN A 53 -14.17 -10.77 7.96
C GLN A 53 -12.68 -11.10 7.84
N VAL A 54 -11.78 -10.11 7.92
CA VAL A 54 -10.32 -10.37 7.92
C VAL A 54 -9.97 -11.29 9.10
N GLN A 55 -9.25 -12.38 8.82
CA GLN A 55 -8.74 -13.30 9.85
C GLN A 55 -7.94 -12.52 10.90
N GLY A 56 -8.35 -12.60 12.17
CA GLY A 56 -7.77 -11.82 13.27
C GLY A 56 -8.42 -10.44 13.52
N GLY A 57 -9.45 -10.07 12.75
CA GLY A 57 -10.29 -8.90 12.95
C GLY A 57 -9.70 -7.54 12.52
N PRO A 58 -10.47 -6.44 12.64
CA PRO A 58 -10.09 -5.11 12.17
C PRO A 58 -8.77 -4.60 12.75
N LYS A 59 -8.45 -4.98 14.00
CA LYS A 59 -7.21 -4.62 14.67
C LYS A 59 -5.99 -5.26 14.00
N THR A 60 -6.11 -6.51 13.57
CA THR A 60 -5.04 -7.22 12.83
C THR A 60 -4.84 -6.61 11.45
N TRP A 61 -5.91 -6.20 10.76
CA TRP A 61 -5.80 -5.47 9.49
C TRP A 61 -5.06 -4.13 9.63
N LEU A 62 -5.38 -3.34 10.67
CA LEU A 62 -4.68 -2.08 10.96
C LEU A 62 -3.20 -2.31 11.36
N LEU A 63 -2.92 -3.36 12.12
CA LEU A 63 -1.55 -3.72 12.51
C LEU A 63 -0.73 -4.22 11.32
N ASP A 64 -1.33 -4.98 10.40
CA ASP A 64 -0.68 -5.40 9.15
C ASP A 64 -0.32 -4.18 8.29
N GLN A 65 -1.23 -3.23 8.13
CA GLN A 65 -0.95 -1.99 7.40
C GLN A 65 0.20 -1.20 8.02
N ARG A 66 0.20 -1.01 9.34
CA ARG A 66 1.30 -0.33 10.04
C ARG A 66 2.61 -1.09 9.93
N GLY A 67 2.58 -2.41 10.08
CA GLY A 67 3.77 -3.26 9.94
C GLY A 67 4.38 -3.17 8.55
N ARG A 68 3.56 -3.11 7.50
CA ARG A 68 4.05 -2.96 6.11
C ARG A 68 4.65 -1.59 5.82
N VAL A 69 4.06 -0.52 6.38
CA VAL A 69 4.67 0.82 6.33
C VAL A 69 6.01 0.82 7.07
N GLU A 70 6.07 0.22 8.25
CA GLU A 70 7.29 0.13 9.06
C GLU A 70 8.39 -0.66 8.34
N GLU A 71 8.05 -1.78 7.73
CA GLU A 71 9.00 -2.59 6.94
C GLU A 71 9.56 -1.80 5.73
N LEU A 72 8.70 -1.04 5.02
CA LEU A 72 9.13 -0.16 3.93
C LEU A 72 10.06 0.95 4.44
N MET A 73 9.78 1.53 5.61
CA MET A 73 10.64 2.54 6.23
C MET A 73 12.01 1.96 6.62
N VAL A 74 12.04 0.75 7.18
CA VAL A 74 13.30 0.04 7.50
C VAL A 74 14.11 -0.23 6.23
N ALA A 75 13.48 -0.72 5.16
CA ALA A 75 14.14 -0.97 3.88
C ALA A 75 14.68 0.33 3.26
N SER A 76 13.91 1.42 3.33
CA SER A 76 14.32 2.75 2.85
C SER A 76 15.53 3.29 3.62
N ALA A 77 15.56 3.11 4.95
CA ALA A 77 16.71 3.48 5.77
C ALA A 77 17.97 2.64 5.45
N GLN A 78 17.81 1.35 5.13
CA GLN A 78 18.91 0.51 4.65
C GLN A 78 19.44 0.99 3.29
N LEU A 79 18.55 1.36 2.36
CA LEU A 79 18.94 1.92 1.06
C LEU A 79 19.69 3.25 1.21
N ALA A 80 19.24 4.13 2.10
CA ALA A 80 19.94 5.39 2.38
C ALA A 80 21.38 5.16 2.89
N ARG A 81 21.58 4.16 3.75
CA ARG A 81 22.92 3.73 4.20
C ARG A 81 23.77 3.21 3.04
N ALA A 82 23.20 2.42 2.14
CA ALA A 82 23.91 1.97 0.94
C ALA A 82 24.30 3.14 0.02
N GLY A 83 23.43 4.14 -0.13
CA GLY A 83 23.72 5.38 -0.86
C GLY A 83 24.89 6.16 -0.25
N ASN A 84 24.96 6.26 1.07
CA ASN A 84 26.11 6.88 1.76
C ASN A 84 27.43 6.14 1.46
N ASN A 85 27.41 4.81 1.44
CA ASN A 85 28.58 4.01 1.10
C ASN A 85 29.00 4.21 -0.36
N LEU A 86 28.05 4.28 -1.29
CA LEU A 86 28.35 4.62 -2.69
C LEU A 86 28.95 6.02 -2.84
N ASN A 87 28.48 6.99 -2.05
CA ASN A 87 29.06 8.34 -2.05
C ASN A 87 30.52 8.33 -1.56
N GLN A 88 30.85 7.47 -0.60
CA GLN A 88 32.25 7.26 -0.17
C GLN A 88 33.10 6.63 -1.28
N VAL A 89 32.59 5.61 -1.96
CA VAL A 89 33.26 4.98 -3.11
C VAL A 89 33.50 5.99 -4.22
N ALA A 90 32.50 6.81 -4.55
CA ALA A 90 32.62 7.87 -5.54
C ALA A 90 33.72 8.87 -5.16
N ARG A 91 33.83 9.24 -3.87
CA ARG A 91 34.90 10.11 -3.39
C ARG A 91 36.29 9.50 -3.58
N VAL A 92 36.46 8.19 -3.31
CA VAL A 92 37.73 7.47 -3.54
C VAL A 92 38.10 7.49 -5.02
N LEU A 93 37.16 7.13 -5.89
CA LEU A 93 37.37 7.13 -7.35
C LEU A 93 37.72 8.53 -7.88
N ASN A 94 37.01 9.57 -7.42
CA ASN A 94 37.25 10.96 -7.80
C ASN A 94 38.62 11.48 -7.33
N SER A 95 39.23 10.86 -6.32
CA SER A 95 40.59 11.19 -5.87
C SER A 95 41.69 10.44 -6.64
N GLY A 96 41.34 9.71 -7.71
CA GLY A 96 42.25 8.87 -8.47
C GLY A 96 42.55 7.51 -7.81
N GLY A 97 41.83 7.18 -6.73
CA GLY A 97 41.89 5.88 -6.08
C GLY A 97 41.16 4.80 -6.88
N HIS A 98 41.34 3.55 -6.48
CA HIS A 98 40.67 2.40 -7.10
C HIS A 98 39.64 1.79 -6.13
N ALA A 99 38.47 1.42 -6.65
CA ALA A 99 37.43 0.72 -5.90
C ALA A 99 36.96 -0.50 -6.69
N GLU A 100 37.31 -1.67 -6.20
CA GLU A 100 36.92 -2.93 -6.82
C GLU A 100 35.40 -3.15 -6.72
N HIS A 101 34.80 -3.72 -7.76
CA HIS A 101 33.35 -4.03 -7.82
C HIS A 101 32.40 -2.84 -7.70
N ALA A 102 32.86 -1.60 -7.89
CA ALA A 102 32.02 -0.40 -7.79
C ALA A 102 30.76 -0.48 -8.68
N ASP A 103 30.91 -0.91 -9.94
CA ASP A 103 29.78 -1.07 -10.86
C ASP A 103 28.76 -2.11 -10.38
N GLU A 104 29.23 -3.21 -9.80
CA GLU A 104 28.35 -4.25 -9.27
C GLU A 104 27.59 -3.77 -8.03
N ALA A 105 28.25 -3.00 -7.18
CA ALA A 105 27.63 -2.36 -6.01
C ALA A 105 26.54 -1.36 -6.44
N VAL A 106 26.83 -0.50 -7.42
CA VAL A 106 25.86 0.44 -7.99
C VAL A 106 24.67 -0.30 -8.57
N ALA A 107 24.91 -1.35 -9.37
CA ALA A 107 23.83 -2.15 -9.97
C ALA A 107 22.93 -2.82 -8.91
N ARG A 108 23.50 -3.31 -7.80
CA ARG A 108 22.73 -3.87 -6.68
C ARG A 108 21.87 -2.81 -5.99
N VAL A 109 22.42 -1.62 -5.75
CA VAL A 109 21.70 -0.51 -5.11
C VAL A 109 20.55 -0.01 -5.99
N LEU A 110 20.78 0.15 -7.29
CA LEU A 110 19.72 0.54 -8.24
C LEU A 110 18.57 -0.49 -8.27
N ARG A 111 18.89 -1.79 -8.27
CA ARG A 111 17.86 -2.84 -8.15
C ARG A 111 17.09 -2.78 -6.84
N ALA A 112 17.78 -2.53 -5.73
CA ALA A 112 17.12 -2.37 -4.43
C ALA A 112 16.20 -1.14 -4.40
N ALA A 113 16.66 -0.01 -4.95
CA ALA A 113 15.87 1.21 -5.07
C ALA A 113 14.59 1.00 -5.89
N ALA A 114 14.69 0.36 -7.06
CA ALA A 114 13.53 0.07 -7.90
C ALA A 114 12.50 -0.84 -7.20
N ARG A 115 12.97 -1.81 -6.41
CA ARG A 115 12.08 -2.69 -5.61
C ARG A 115 11.36 -1.93 -4.51
N ILE A 116 12.07 -1.05 -3.80
CA ILE A 116 11.50 -0.20 -2.75
C ILE A 116 10.48 0.78 -3.33
N GLU A 117 10.79 1.40 -4.47
CA GLU A 117 9.86 2.29 -5.20
C GLU A 117 8.59 1.54 -5.62
N THR A 118 8.74 0.35 -6.19
CA THR A 118 7.59 -0.49 -6.56
C THR A 118 6.73 -0.83 -5.35
N ALA A 119 7.35 -1.22 -4.23
CA ALA A 119 6.63 -1.54 -2.99
C ALA A 119 5.90 -0.32 -2.42
N ALA A 120 6.51 0.87 -2.48
CA ALA A 120 5.89 2.12 -2.06
C ALA A 120 4.67 2.49 -2.92
N ILE A 121 4.76 2.33 -4.25
CA ILE A 121 3.64 2.55 -5.17
C ILE A 121 2.49 1.58 -4.89
N GLU A 122 2.78 0.30 -4.68
CA GLU A 122 1.76 -0.71 -4.37
C GLU A 122 1.10 -0.48 -3.01
N LEU A 123 1.83 0.07 -2.04
CA LEU A 123 1.28 0.48 -0.75
C LEU A 123 0.36 1.71 -0.89
N ALA A 124 0.71 2.65 -1.77
CA ALA A 124 -0.06 3.88 -2.01
C ALA A 124 -1.32 3.68 -2.88
N ARG A 125 -1.39 2.59 -3.66
CA ARG A 125 -2.55 2.26 -4.51
C ARG A 125 -3.70 1.53 -3.79
N ARG A 126 -3.48 1.10 -2.55
CA ARG A 126 -4.45 0.34 -1.74
C ARG A 126 -5.21 1.23 -0.78
#